data_AF-A0ABD5SBV3-F1
#
_entry.id   AF-A0ABD5SBV3-F1
#
_cell.length_a   1.000
_cell.length_b   1.000
_cell.length_c   1.000
_cell.angle_alpha   90.00
_cell.angle_beta   90.00
_cell.angle_gamma   90.00
#
_symmetry.space_group_name_H-M   'P 1'
#
loop_
_entity.id
_entity.type
_entity.pdbx_description
1 polymer ?
#
loop_
_entity_poly.entity_id
_entity_poly.type
_entity_poly.pdbx_seq_one_letter_code
_entity_poly.pdbx_strand_id
1 'polypeptide(L)'
;RALFDDLVGDAYLGGHTDRNALVPTFGGAVKPTARYPKSAAAGVASDDRPTLIVGFRSLTEYDARSFADRLAASGVPFDVAGVEVEFAEAFRADAKITRLAKALDRDEAIDGTPAREALAKAVAPHLHDVVDDEGGVDRVERVGFPAFLGDDEGADVRADLADRLGADVFEIPMGPPSLPGLRLEDRLYDALDAEGVRFETGTPVVDYETDANGDIEHLIMNRKGSKVPYGADTVVLATGGLVGKGLDSDRDGVREPVLDLYVPQPSDRYEWFVDDAFGEQPYARFGVRPDDRLRPLDESGAVAHGNVRVAGAVVGGADVAREKSASGVSLATGLVAGQEAAREVRQ
;
A
#
# COMPACT_ATOMS: atom_id res chain seq x y z
N ARG A 1 -11.33 15.87 -12.54
CA ARG A 1 -11.11 14.85 -11.50
C ARG A 1 -9.62 14.79 -11.22
N ALA A 2 -9.18 14.32 -10.05
CA ALA A 2 -7.75 14.14 -9.81
C ALA A 2 -7.25 12.93 -10.64
N LEU A 3 -6.03 12.98 -11.17
CA LEU A 3 -5.43 11.95 -12.04
C LEU A 3 -5.62 10.52 -11.49
N PHE A 4 -5.45 10.35 -10.17
CA PHE A 4 -5.64 9.07 -9.50
C PHE A 4 -7.07 8.52 -9.63
N ASP A 5 -8.09 9.37 -9.42
CA ASP A 5 -9.50 8.94 -9.47
C ASP A 5 -9.92 8.54 -10.90
N ASP A 6 -9.34 9.18 -11.92
CA ASP A 6 -9.56 8.82 -13.31
C ASP A 6 -8.89 7.47 -13.66
N LEU A 7 -7.69 7.21 -13.11
CA LEU A 7 -6.92 5.98 -13.34
C LEU A 7 -7.58 4.75 -12.67
N VAL A 8 -8.01 4.89 -11.42
CA VAL A 8 -8.56 3.76 -10.65
C VAL A 8 -10.05 3.53 -10.91
N GLY A 9 -10.74 4.47 -11.55
CA GLY A 9 -12.18 4.40 -11.82
C GLY A 9 -12.99 4.07 -10.55
N ASP A 10 -13.88 3.10 -10.63
CA ASP A 10 -14.72 2.68 -9.52
C ASP A 10 -14.05 1.64 -8.59
N ALA A 11 -12.77 1.31 -8.81
CA ALA A 11 -12.04 0.34 -8.00
C ALA A 11 -11.68 0.88 -6.61
N TYR A 12 -11.66 2.21 -6.43
CA TYR A 12 -11.40 2.88 -5.17
C TYR A 12 -12.54 3.81 -4.79
N LEU A 13 -12.79 3.89 -3.49
CA LEU A 13 -13.76 4.79 -2.88
C LEU A 13 -13.04 5.78 -1.96
N GLY A 14 -13.82 6.73 -1.44
CA GLY A 14 -13.30 7.86 -0.69
C GLY A 14 -12.97 9.04 -1.59
N GLY A 15 -12.53 10.13 -0.97
CA GLY A 15 -12.37 11.42 -1.61
C GLY A 15 -11.43 12.30 -0.80
N HIS A 16 -10.90 13.35 -1.41
CA HIS A 16 -10.27 14.44 -0.64
C HIS A 16 -11.41 15.26 -0.05
N THR A 17 -12.15 14.65 0.88
CA THR A 17 -13.28 15.28 1.56
C THR A 17 -12.88 15.67 2.98
N ASP A 18 -13.72 16.45 3.64
CA ASP A 18 -13.52 16.84 5.04
C ASP A 18 -13.58 15.65 6.02
N ARG A 19 -13.94 14.44 5.55
CA ARG A 19 -14.05 13.23 6.38
C ARG A 19 -13.32 12.05 5.75
N ASN A 20 -12.57 11.33 6.59
CA ASN A 20 -11.94 10.08 6.22
C ASN A 20 -12.88 8.90 6.51
N ALA A 21 -12.79 7.85 5.71
CA ALA A 21 -13.36 6.56 6.11
C ALA A 21 -12.53 5.97 7.25
N LEU A 22 -13.18 5.26 8.15
CA LEU A 22 -12.54 4.53 9.23
C LEU A 22 -12.42 3.06 8.82
N VAL A 23 -11.22 2.61 8.46
CA VAL A 23 -11.00 1.28 7.91
C VAL A 23 -10.26 0.41 8.93
N PRO A 24 -10.72 -0.83 9.20
CA PRO A 24 -9.99 -1.78 10.02
C PRO A 24 -8.60 -2.08 9.45
N THR A 25 -7.63 -2.16 10.33
CA THR A 25 -6.26 -2.58 10.03
C THR A 25 -6.08 -4.05 10.35
N PHE A 26 -5.10 -4.72 9.76
CA PHE A 26 -4.69 -6.09 10.09
C PHE A 26 -4.65 -6.40 11.61
N GLY A 27 -4.28 -5.43 12.44
CA GLY A 27 -4.19 -5.62 13.90
C GLY A 27 -5.50 -5.49 14.67
N GLY A 28 -6.64 -5.28 14.00
CA GLY A 28 -7.96 -5.04 14.62
C GLY A 28 -8.18 -3.59 15.08
N ALA A 29 -7.22 -2.68 14.88
CA ALA A 29 -7.40 -1.25 15.13
C ALA A 29 -8.05 -0.54 13.93
N VAL A 30 -8.57 0.67 14.14
CA VAL A 30 -9.21 1.48 13.08
C VAL A 30 -8.28 2.61 12.62
N LYS A 31 -8.20 2.83 11.31
CA LYS A 31 -7.35 3.86 10.70
C LYS A 31 -8.16 4.83 9.81
N PRO A 32 -8.02 6.16 10.02
CA PRO A 32 -8.51 7.15 9.06
C PRO A 32 -7.86 6.93 7.69
N THR A 33 -8.68 6.84 6.65
CA THR A 33 -8.27 6.49 5.29
C THR A 33 -9.05 7.33 4.28
N ALA A 34 -8.34 8.15 3.50
CA ALA A 34 -8.94 9.06 2.51
C ALA A 34 -9.34 8.36 1.19
N ARG A 35 -8.61 7.32 0.81
CA ARG A 35 -8.90 6.43 -0.34
C ARG A 35 -8.69 4.98 0.07
N TYR A 36 -9.64 4.12 -0.23
CA TYR A 36 -9.59 2.70 0.06
C TYR A 36 -10.17 1.91 -1.11
N PRO A 37 -9.70 0.67 -1.36
CA PRO A 37 -10.25 -0.14 -2.43
C PRO A 37 -11.73 -0.44 -2.14
N LYS A 38 -12.55 -0.52 -3.19
CA LYS A 38 -13.97 -0.90 -3.10
C LYS A 38 -14.17 -2.24 -2.38
N SER A 39 -13.16 -3.11 -2.41
CA SER A 39 -13.18 -4.38 -1.68
C SER A 39 -13.21 -4.24 -0.17
N ALA A 40 -12.79 -3.12 0.40
CA ALA A 40 -12.86 -2.86 1.85
C ALA A 40 -14.15 -2.13 2.27
N ALA A 41 -15.04 -1.80 1.33
CA ALA A 41 -16.11 -0.83 1.55
C ALA A 41 -17.13 -1.24 2.59
N ALA A 42 -17.60 -2.48 2.58
CA ALA A 42 -18.55 -2.98 3.58
C ALA A 42 -17.91 -3.13 4.98
N GLY A 43 -16.58 -3.10 5.05
CA GLY A 43 -15.80 -3.16 6.29
C GLY A 43 -15.54 -1.80 6.94
N VAL A 44 -16.06 -0.70 6.41
CA VAL A 44 -15.89 0.61 7.05
C VAL A 44 -16.53 0.59 8.44
N ALA A 45 -15.75 1.00 9.43
CA ALA A 45 -16.06 0.85 10.85
C ALA A 45 -17.20 1.76 11.36
N SER A 46 -17.77 2.61 10.49
CA SER A 46 -18.92 3.45 10.81
C SER A 46 -20.27 2.87 10.38
N ASP A 47 -20.28 1.78 9.60
CA ASP A 47 -21.48 0.99 9.35
C ASP A 47 -21.73 0.12 10.60
N ASP A 48 -22.97 0.12 11.09
CA ASP A 48 -23.41 -0.39 12.40
C ASP A 48 -23.99 -1.81 12.35
N ARG A 49 -24.02 -2.45 11.18
CA ARG A 49 -24.56 -3.82 11.05
C ARG A 49 -23.64 -4.87 11.70
N PRO A 50 -24.14 -5.93 12.34
CA PRO A 50 -23.28 -6.99 12.89
C PRO A 50 -22.31 -7.58 11.85
N THR A 51 -21.08 -7.89 12.26
CA THR A 51 -19.99 -8.31 11.35
C THR A 51 -19.34 -9.61 11.78
N LEU A 52 -19.21 -10.56 10.86
CA LEU A 52 -18.40 -11.76 11.04
C LEU A 52 -17.02 -11.57 10.41
N ILE A 53 -15.96 -11.88 11.16
CA ILE A 53 -14.58 -11.90 10.67
C ILE A 53 -14.13 -13.34 10.49
N VAL A 54 -13.73 -13.67 9.28
CA VAL A 54 -13.30 -15.03 8.92
C VAL A 54 -11.78 -15.12 9.00
N GLY A 55 -11.29 -16.16 9.69
CA GLY A 55 -9.90 -16.56 9.75
C GLY A 55 -9.73 -17.98 9.23
N PHE A 56 -8.48 -18.36 8.98
CA PHE A 56 -8.15 -19.65 8.38
C PHE A 56 -7.06 -20.31 9.21
N ARG A 57 -7.23 -21.59 9.52
CA ARG A 57 -6.26 -22.34 10.31
C ARG A 57 -4.85 -22.37 9.70
N SER A 58 -4.76 -22.35 8.37
CA SER A 58 -3.50 -22.30 7.62
C SER A 58 -2.86 -20.91 7.59
N LEU A 59 -3.57 -19.86 8.01
CA LEU A 59 -3.06 -18.49 8.05
C LEU A 59 -2.64 -18.12 9.47
N THR A 60 -1.49 -18.64 9.89
CA THR A 60 -1.00 -18.51 11.28
C THR A 60 -0.66 -17.09 11.71
N GLU A 61 -0.47 -16.17 10.76
CA GLU A 61 -0.24 -14.75 11.03
C GLU A 61 -1.54 -13.98 11.36
N TYR A 62 -2.72 -14.58 11.16
CA TYR A 62 -4.00 -13.91 11.33
C TYR A 62 -4.97 -14.73 12.18
N ASP A 63 -5.33 -14.20 13.35
CA ASP A 63 -6.33 -14.78 14.22
C ASP A 63 -7.60 -13.92 14.23
N ALA A 64 -8.68 -14.42 13.63
CA ALA A 64 -9.92 -13.68 13.46
C ALA A 64 -10.61 -13.34 14.80
N ARG A 65 -10.46 -14.19 15.81
CA ARG A 65 -11.03 -13.97 17.16
C ARG A 65 -10.34 -12.79 17.84
N SER A 66 -9.01 -12.81 17.91
CA SER A 66 -8.21 -11.70 18.44
C SER A 66 -8.42 -10.41 17.65
N PHE A 67 -8.61 -10.51 16.33
CA PHE A 67 -8.96 -9.37 15.50
C PHE A 67 -10.31 -8.78 15.92
N ALA A 68 -11.35 -9.62 16.03
CA ALA A 68 -12.70 -9.20 16.42
C ALA A 68 -12.70 -8.56 17.81
N ASP A 69 -12.04 -9.18 18.80
CA ASP A 69 -11.91 -8.64 20.15
C ASP A 69 -11.26 -7.24 20.17
N ARG A 70 -10.21 -7.04 19.36
CA ARG A 70 -9.52 -5.75 19.23
C ARG A 70 -10.36 -4.71 18.47
N LEU A 71 -11.13 -5.14 17.49
CA LEU A 71 -12.04 -4.27 16.75
C LEU A 71 -13.17 -3.78 17.65
N ALA A 72 -13.79 -4.69 18.43
CA ALA A 72 -14.76 -4.37 19.46
C ALA A 72 -14.16 -3.39 20.49
N ALA A 73 -12.94 -3.68 21.00
CA ALA A 73 -12.24 -2.80 21.93
C ALA A 73 -11.87 -1.42 21.34
N SER A 74 -11.88 -1.28 20.01
CA SER A 74 -11.69 0.01 19.33
C SER A 74 -12.96 0.88 19.33
N GLY A 75 -14.07 0.39 19.90
CA GLY A 75 -15.31 1.15 20.09
C GLY A 75 -16.16 1.26 18.83
N VAL A 76 -16.14 0.23 17.98
CA VAL A 76 -17.03 0.17 16.80
C VAL A 76 -18.50 0.08 17.21
N PRO A 77 -19.44 0.63 16.42
CA PRO A 77 -20.86 0.71 16.78
C PRO A 77 -21.65 -0.58 16.47
N PHE A 78 -20.98 -1.74 16.39
CA PHE A 78 -21.58 -3.00 15.96
C PHE A 78 -20.98 -4.20 16.69
N ASP A 79 -21.77 -5.25 16.81
CA ASP A 79 -21.30 -6.54 17.31
C ASP A 79 -20.42 -7.24 16.28
N VAL A 80 -19.32 -7.82 16.75
CA VAL A 80 -18.35 -8.50 15.91
C VAL A 80 -17.90 -9.81 16.53
N ALA A 81 -17.84 -10.87 15.72
CA ALA A 81 -17.28 -12.14 16.12
C ALA A 81 -16.23 -12.59 15.11
N GLY A 82 -15.23 -13.32 15.62
CA GLY A 82 -14.20 -13.95 14.80
C GLY A 82 -14.38 -15.47 14.76
N VAL A 83 -14.30 -16.05 13.58
CA VAL A 83 -14.37 -17.51 13.38
C VAL A 83 -13.19 -18.02 12.60
N GLU A 84 -12.74 -19.22 12.92
CA GLU A 84 -11.75 -19.94 12.12
C GLU A 84 -12.48 -20.98 11.29
N VAL A 85 -12.29 -20.97 9.98
CA VAL A 85 -12.88 -21.95 9.06
C VAL A 85 -11.81 -22.80 8.40
N GLU A 86 -12.14 -24.07 8.16
CA GLU A 86 -11.32 -24.99 7.36
C GLU A 86 -11.77 -24.91 5.91
N PHE A 87 -11.17 -23.96 5.16
CA PHE A 87 -11.48 -23.75 3.75
C PHE A 87 -10.95 -24.86 2.84
N ALA A 88 -9.81 -25.46 3.19
CA ALA A 88 -9.42 -26.75 2.63
C ALA A 88 -8.28 -27.39 3.43
N GLU A 89 -8.52 -28.59 3.97
CA GLU A 89 -7.42 -29.51 4.35
C GLU A 89 -6.50 -29.83 3.16
N ALA A 90 -7.00 -29.65 1.92
CA ALA A 90 -6.27 -29.89 0.67
C ALA A 90 -5.13 -28.87 0.42
N PHE A 91 -5.19 -27.67 1.01
CA PHE A 91 -4.05 -26.76 1.02
C PHE A 91 -3.16 -27.10 2.21
N ARG A 92 -1.85 -27.22 1.97
CA ARG A 92 -0.89 -27.39 3.07
C ARG A 92 -1.06 -26.26 4.07
N ALA A 93 -0.78 -26.55 5.34
CA ALA A 93 -0.85 -25.55 6.42
C ALA A 93 0.07 -24.33 6.19
N ASP A 94 1.04 -24.41 5.28
CA ASP A 94 1.97 -23.35 4.89
C ASP A 94 1.68 -22.74 3.50
N ALA A 95 0.47 -22.95 2.96
CA ALA A 95 0.09 -22.39 1.67
C ALA A 95 0.16 -20.86 1.72
N LYS A 96 0.91 -20.27 0.79
CA LYS A 96 1.00 -18.82 0.65
C LYS A 96 -0.36 -18.22 0.30
N ILE A 97 -0.66 -17.02 0.80
CA ILE A 97 -1.85 -16.24 0.46
C ILE A 97 -2.08 -16.17 -1.07
N THR A 98 -1.01 -15.98 -1.85
CA THR A 98 -1.09 -15.92 -3.33
C THR A 98 -1.53 -17.24 -3.98
N ARG A 99 -1.35 -18.39 -3.32
CA ARG A 99 -1.87 -19.68 -3.80
C ARG A 99 -3.37 -19.80 -3.58
N LEU A 100 -3.87 -19.28 -2.45
CA LEU A 100 -5.30 -19.25 -2.13
C LEU A 100 -6.03 -18.29 -3.07
N ALA A 101 -5.49 -17.09 -3.28
CA ALA A 101 -6.01 -16.12 -4.24
C ALA A 101 -6.16 -16.74 -5.64
N LYS A 102 -5.11 -17.40 -6.15
CA LYS A 102 -5.15 -18.07 -7.47
C LYS A 102 -6.13 -19.24 -7.56
N ALA A 103 -6.35 -19.97 -6.46
CA ALA A 103 -7.40 -21.00 -6.42
C ALA A 103 -8.79 -20.38 -6.58
N LEU A 104 -9.04 -19.26 -5.90
CA LEU A 104 -10.30 -18.53 -5.98
C LEU A 104 -10.50 -17.88 -7.36
N ASP A 105 -9.46 -17.29 -7.95
CA ASP A 105 -9.51 -16.72 -9.30
C ASP A 105 -9.96 -17.76 -10.32
N ARG A 106 -9.32 -18.95 -10.29
CA ARG A 106 -9.59 -20.05 -11.23
C ARG A 106 -10.79 -20.91 -10.86
N ASP A 107 -11.43 -20.60 -9.73
CA ASP A 107 -12.46 -21.44 -9.10
C ASP A 107 -12.06 -22.93 -9.06
N GLU A 108 -10.82 -23.19 -8.66
CA GLU A 108 -10.19 -24.50 -8.70
C GLU A 108 -11.03 -25.55 -7.94
N ALA A 109 -11.18 -26.74 -8.51
CA ALA A 109 -11.91 -27.81 -7.82
C ALA A 109 -11.09 -28.35 -6.64
N ILE A 110 -11.63 -28.22 -5.44
CA ILE A 110 -11.12 -28.76 -4.17
C ILE A 110 -12.01 -29.94 -3.80
N ASP A 111 -11.47 -31.15 -3.90
CA ASP A 111 -12.21 -32.41 -3.68
C ASP A 111 -13.54 -32.48 -4.46
N GLY A 112 -13.53 -31.95 -5.69
CA GLY A 112 -14.69 -31.92 -6.59
C GLY A 112 -15.68 -30.76 -6.34
N THR A 113 -15.44 -29.91 -5.35
CA THR A 113 -16.22 -28.68 -5.11
C THR A 113 -15.42 -27.47 -5.60
N PRO A 114 -15.99 -26.56 -6.43
CA PRO A 114 -15.30 -25.34 -6.82
C PRO A 114 -14.88 -24.50 -5.61
N ALA A 115 -13.70 -23.87 -5.66
CA ALA A 115 -13.10 -23.16 -4.52
C ALA A 115 -14.03 -22.11 -3.91
N ARG A 116 -14.74 -21.32 -4.72
CA ARG A 116 -15.64 -20.27 -4.20
C ARG A 116 -16.83 -20.89 -3.46
N GLU A 117 -17.35 -22.01 -3.97
CA GLU A 117 -18.41 -22.77 -3.30
C GLU A 117 -17.94 -23.41 -2.00
N ALA A 118 -16.75 -24.01 -2.00
CA ALA A 118 -16.16 -24.63 -0.81
C ALA A 118 -15.98 -23.58 0.30
N LEU A 119 -15.49 -22.38 -0.04
CA LEU A 119 -15.33 -21.28 0.92
C LEU A 119 -16.68 -20.86 1.51
N ALA A 120 -17.67 -20.63 0.66
CA ALA A 120 -19.00 -20.23 1.11
C ALA A 120 -19.63 -21.28 2.03
N LYS A 121 -19.51 -22.58 1.70
CA LYS A 121 -19.98 -23.69 2.55
C LYS A 121 -19.29 -23.73 3.90
N ALA A 122 -17.99 -23.42 3.96
CA ALA A 122 -17.25 -23.39 5.22
C ALA A 122 -17.66 -22.21 6.12
N VAL A 123 -18.04 -21.07 5.54
CA VAL A 123 -18.43 -19.86 6.27
C VAL A 123 -19.91 -19.84 6.65
N ALA A 124 -20.80 -20.38 5.82
CA ALA A 124 -22.25 -20.30 6.00
C ALA A 124 -22.78 -20.73 7.41
N PRO A 125 -22.26 -21.78 8.06
CA PRO A 125 -22.69 -22.16 9.40
C PRO A 125 -22.45 -21.09 10.47
N HIS A 126 -21.48 -20.20 10.24
CA HIS A 126 -21.03 -19.19 11.19
C HIS A 126 -21.73 -17.84 11.04
N LEU A 127 -22.65 -17.70 10.09
CA LEU A 127 -23.39 -16.45 9.87
C LEU A 127 -24.30 -16.07 11.05
N HIS A 128 -24.44 -16.94 12.03
CA HIS A 128 -25.26 -16.80 13.24
C HIS A 128 -24.40 -16.70 14.52
N ASP A 129 -23.07 -16.66 14.40
CA ASP A 129 -22.14 -16.72 15.54
C ASP A 129 -21.89 -15.36 16.20
N VAL A 130 -22.29 -14.26 15.55
CA VAL A 130 -22.32 -12.95 16.20
C VAL A 130 -23.53 -12.92 17.13
N VAL A 131 -23.36 -12.39 18.33
CA VAL A 131 -24.39 -12.32 19.37
C VAL A 131 -24.28 -10.96 20.04
N ASP A 132 -25.40 -10.23 20.13
CA ASP A 132 -25.48 -8.97 20.87
C ASP A 132 -25.75 -9.22 22.37
N ASP A 133 -25.83 -8.14 23.17
CA ASP A 133 -26.12 -8.22 24.61
C ASP A 133 -27.46 -8.90 24.96
N GLU A 134 -28.41 -8.96 24.02
CA GLU A 134 -29.74 -9.55 24.17
C GLU A 134 -29.84 -10.97 23.58
N GLY A 135 -28.78 -11.48 22.96
CA GLY A 135 -28.75 -12.79 22.30
C GLY A 135 -29.35 -12.81 20.89
N GLY A 136 -29.57 -11.65 20.27
CA GLY A 136 -30.55 -11.41 19.21
C GLY A 136 -30.05 -11.24 17.77
N VAL A 137 -28.76 -11.44 17.49
CA VAL A 137 -28.29 -11.36 16.09
C VAL A 137 -28.71 -12.64 15.35
N ASP A 138 -29.86 -12.57 14.66
CA ASP A 138 -30.40 -13.69 13.91
C ASP A 138 -29.47 -14.09 12.76
N ARG A 139 -28.82 -13.14 12.08
CA ARG A 139 -27.83 -13.43 11.03
C ARG A 139 -27.01 -12.18 10.70
N VAL A 140 -25.72 -12.34 10.44
CA VAL A 140 -24.87 -11.24 9.97
C VAL A 140 -25.12 -10.92 8.50
N GLU A 141 -24.99 -9.64 8.15
CA GLU A 141 -25.07 -9.15 6.78
C GLU A 141 -23.71 -8.70 6.23
N ARG A 142 -22.64 -8.78 7.03
CA ARG A 142 -21.29 -8.36 6.65
C ARG A 142 -20.28 -9.43 7.03
N VAL A 143 -19.45 -9.83 6.07
CA VAL A 143 -18.42 -10.86 6.26
C VAL A 143 -17.07 -10.34 5.78
N GLY A 144 -16.13 -10.19 6.71
CA GLY A 144 -14.78 -9.73 6.48
C GLY A 144 -13.81 -10.89 6.30
N PHE A 145 -13.03 -10.85 5.24
CA PHE A 145 -11.96 -11.81 4.95
C PHE A 145 -10.61 -11.10 4.97
N PRO A 146 -9.51 -11.78 5.33
CA PRO A 146 -8.17 -11.36 4.93
C PRO A 146 -8.16 -11.08 3.43
N ALA A 147 -7.47 -10.01 3.00
CA ALA A 147 -7.47 -9.55 1.61
C ALA A 147 -6.75 -10.51 0.64
N PHE A 148 -7.39 -11.65 0.36
CA PHE A 148 -6.92 -12.66 -0.59
C PHE A 148 -7.98 -13.18 -1.55
N LEU A 149 -9.13 -12.52 -1.62
CA LEU A 149 -10.26 -12.95 -2.43
C LEU A 149 -9.98 -12.65 -3.91
N GLY A 150 -9.14 -13.48 -4.52
CA GLY A 150 -8.62 -13.35 -5.88
C GLY A 150 -7.39 -12.43 -5.99
N ASP A 151 -6.69 -12.47 -7.10
CA ASP A 151 -5.68 -11.49 -7.49
C ASP A 151 -6.19 -10.76 -8.74
N ASP A 152 -6.37 -11.54 -9.80
CA ASP A 152 -6.86 -11.10 -11.12
C ASP A 152 -8.37 -10.84 -11.11
N GLU A 153 -9.16 -11.78 -10.55
CA GLU A 153 -10.62 -11.82 -10.64
C GLU A 153 -11.30 -11.38 -9.33
N GLY A 154 -10.62 -10.55 -8.53
CA GLY A 154 -11.05 -10.30 -7.16
C GLY A 154 -12.44 -9.67 -7.01
N ALA A 155 -12.92 -8.91 -8.01
CA ALA A 155 -14.29 -8.40 -8.01
C ALA A 155 -15.32 -9.53 -8.16
N ASP A 156 -15.10 -10.45 -9.08
CA ASP A 156 -15.99 -11.56 -9.39
C ASP A 156 -15.98 -12.61 -8.27
N VAL A 157 -14.80 -12.88 -7.68
CA VAL A 157 -14.68 -13.74 -6.49
C VAL A 157 -15.53 -13.18 -5.34
N ARG A 158 -15.41 -11.89 -5.03
CA ARG A 158 -16.19 -11.27 -3.95
C ARG A 158 -17.69 -11.27 -4.25
N ALA A 159 -18.08 -11.00 -5.49
CA ALA A 159 -19.49 -11.02 -5.89
C ALA A 159 -20.12 -12.41 -5.75
N ASP A 160 -19.45 -13.46 -6.22
CA ASP A 160 -19.93 -14.84 -6.08
C ASP A 160 -20.01 -15.27 -4.60
N LEU A 161 -19.02 -14.91 -3.79
CA LEU A 161 -19.08 -15.16 -2.34
C LEU A 161 -20.22 -14.41 -1.67
N ALA A 162 -20.46 -13.15 -2.04
CA ALA A 162 -21.56 -12.35 -1.50
C ALA A 162 -22.93 -12.95 -1.86
N ASP A 163 -23.11 -13.41 -3.10
CA ASP A 163 -24.34 -14.07 -3.56
C ASP A 163 -24.59 -15.39 -2.81
N ARG A 164 -23.55 -16.22 -2.66
CA ARG A 164 -23.64 -17.51 -1.95
C ARG A 164 -23.88 -17.35 -0.46
N LEU A 165 -23.22 -16.37 0.16
CA LEU A 165 -23.34 -16.07 1.58
C LEU A 165 -24.53 -15.17 1.89
N GLY A 166 -25.22 -14.60 0.90
CA GLY A 166 -26.30 -13.62 1.10
C GLY A 166 -25.89 -12.49 2.07
N ALA A 167 -24.66 -11.99 1.96
CA ALA A 167 -24.06 -11.00 2.84
C ALA A 167 -23.04 -10.15 2.09
N ASP A 168 -22.82 -8.92 2.51
CA ASP A 168 -21.78 -8.06 1.96
C ASP A 168 -20.40 -8.61 2.32
N VAL A 169 -19.62 -8.97 1.31
CA VAL A 169 -18.26 -9.51 1.46
C VAL A 169 -17.22 -8.42 1.29
N PHE A 170 -16.31 -8.29 2.25
CA PHE A 170 -15.21 -7.33 2.18
C PHE A 170 -13.86 -7.93 2.56
N GLU A 171 -12.80 -7.23 2.16
CA GLU A 171 -11.41 -7.57 2.41
C GLU A 171 -10.79 -6.65 3.48
N ILE A 172 -10.04 -7.26 4.39
CA ILE A 172 -9.24 -6.61 5.43
C ILE A 172 -7.79 -6.59 4.95
N PRO A 173 -7.15 -5.41 4.83
CA PRO A 173 -5.77 -5.32 4.38
C PRO A 173 -4.82 -6.15 5.26
N MET A 174 -3.97 -6.94 4.60
CA MET A 174 -3.01 -7.85 5.22
C MET A 174 -1.58 -7.32 5.10
N GLY A 175 -0.65 -7.96 5.82
CA GLY A 175 0.79 -7.76 5.65
C GLY A 175 1.31 -8.18 4.27
N PRO A 176 2.64 -8.09 4.04
CA PRO A 176 3.23 -8.44 2.75
C PRO A 176 3.11 -9.94 2.41
N PRO A 177 2.81 -10.31 1.14
CA PRO A 177 2.46 -9.41 0.04
C PRO A 177 1.03 -8.88 0.16
N SER A 178 0.85 -7.57 -0.10
CA SER A 178 -0.47 -6.94 -0.09
C SER A 178 -1.15 -7.13 -1.45
N LEU A 179 -2.12 -8.05 -1.56
CA LEU A 179 -2.87 -8.24 -2.81
C LEU A 179 -3.64 -6.98 -3.24
N PRO A 180 -4.31 -6.21 -2.35
CA PRO A 180 -4.85 -4.92 -2.76
C PRO A 180 -3.79 -3.94 -3.30
N GLY A 181 -2.57 -4.00 -2.77
CA GLY A 181 -1.42 -3.24 -3.27
C GLY A 181 -0.98 -3.69 -4.66
N LEU A 182 -0.86 -5.00 -4.89
CA LEU A 182 -0.51 -5.58 -6.20
C LEU A 182 -1.55 -5.22 -7.26
N ARG A 183 -2.84 -5.36 -6.94
CA ARG A 183 -3.94 -4.95 -7.83
C ARG A 183 -3.92 -3.45 -8.17
N LEU A 184 -3.43 -2.59 -7.27
CA LEU A 184 -3.23 -1.16 -7.55
C LEU A 184 -1.99 -0.94 -8.42
N GLU A 185 -0.90 -1.64 -8.13
CA GLU A 185 0.33 -1.62 -8.91
C GLU A 185 0.06 -2.01 -10.37
N ASP A 186 -0.65 -3.11 -10.61
CA ASP A 186 -1.02 -3.56 -11.96
C ASP A 186 -1.79 -2.48 -12.73
N ARG A 187 -2.79 -1.83 -12.09
CA ARG A 187 -3.55 -0.73 -12.69
C ARG A 187 -2.66 0.47 -13.06
N LEU A 188 -1.67 0.78 -12.23
CA LEU A 188 -0.73 1.87 -12.52
C LEU A 188 0.19 1.50 -13.69
N TYR A 189 0.67 0.25 -13.76
CA TYR A 189 1.47 -0.23 -14.89
C TYR A 189 0.67 -0.31 -16.18
N ASP A 190 -0.57 -0.79 -16.15
CA ASP A 190 -1.46 -0.84 -17.32
C ASP A 190 -1.70 0.57 -17.88
N ALA A 191 -1.90 1.57 -17.01
CA ALA A 191 -2.06 2.96 -17.42
C ALA A 191 -0.79 3.53 -18.06
N LEU A 192 0.39 3.18 -17.54
CA LEU A 192 1.67 3.61 -18.11
C LEU A 192 1.95 2.90 -19.46
N ASP A 193 1.65 1.60 -19.57
CA ASP A 193 1.79 0.84 -20.83
C ASP A 193 0.86 1.38 -21.92
N ALA A 194 -0.38 1.74 -21.57
CA ALA A 194 -1.33 2.39 -22.48
C ALA A 194 -0.81 3.74 -23.02
N GLU A 195 0.00 4.45 -22.25
CA GLU A 195 0.69 5.68 -22.66
C GLU A 195 2.06 5.43 -23.34
N GLY A 196 2.44 4.18 -23.55
CA GLY A 196 3.68 3.79 -24.23
C GLY A 196 4.95 4.00 -23.42
N VAL A 197 4.85 4.05 -22.09
CA VAL A 197 5.99 4.17 -21.18
C VAL A 197 6.86 2.92 -21.27
N ARG A 198 8.17 3.11 -21.33
CA ARG A 198 9.14 2.00 -21.38
C ARG A 198 9.66 1.70 -19.99
N PHE A 199 9.64 0.42 -19.62
CA PHE A 199 10.19 -0.06 -18.37
C PHE A 199 11.52 -0.77 -18.59
N GLU A 200 12.53 -0.41 -17.80
CA GLU A 200 13.78 -1.15 -17.73
C GLU A 200 14.02 -1.59 -16.28
N THR A 201 14.00 -2.91 -16.06
CA THR A 201 14.18 -3.52 -14.74
C THR A 201 15.49 -4.30 -14.67
N GLY A 202 16.01 -4.49 -13.45
CA GLY A 202 17.28 -5.21 -13.25
C GLY A 202 18.54 -4.47 -13.72
N THR A 203 18.41 -3.17 -14.01
CA THR A 203 19.47 -2.28 -14.48
C THR A 203 19.54 -1.06 -13.55
N PRO A 204 20.26 -1.13 -12.41
CA PRO A 204 20.31 -0.02 -11.48
C PRO A 204 21.12 1.15 -12.04
N VAL A 205 20.72 2.37 -11.71
CA VAL A 205 21.56 3.57 -11.87
C VAL A 205 22.59 3.55 -10.74
N VAL A 206 23.86 3.75 -11.09
CA VAL A 206 25.00 3.62 -10.16
C VAL A 206 25.89 4.87 -10.09
N ASP A 207 25.64 5.84 -10.96
CA ASP A 207 26.42 7.08 -11.08
C ASP A 207 25.63 8.09 -11.92
N TYR A 208 26.13 9.32 -12.01
CA TYR A 208 25.61 10.35 -12.89
C TYR A 208 26.72 11.29 -13.38
N GLU A 209 26.47 11.98 -14.49
CA GLU A 209 27.33 13.03 -15.04
C GLU A 209 26.51 14.31 -15.19
N THR A 210 27.14 15.45 -14.92
CA THR A 210 26.50 16.77 -14.99
C THR A 210 27.09 17.63 -16.08
N ASP A 211 26.26 18.52 -16.62
CA ASP A 211 26.69 19.56 -17.54
C ASP A 211 27.40 20.74 -16.81
N ALA A 212 27.78 21.78 -17.56
CA ALA A 212 28.43 22.96 -17.00
C ALA A 212 27.54 23.79 -16.06
N ASN A 213 26.22 23.61 -16.10
CA ASN A 213 25.26 24.29 -15.24
C ASN A 213 24.94 23.47 -13.98
N GLY A 214 25.46 22.24 -13.89
CA GLY A 214 25.18 21.31 -12.80
C GLY A 214 23.89 20.50 -13.02
N ASP A 215 23.29 20.51 -14.20
CA ASP A 215 22.13 19.68 -14.53
C ASP A 215 22.57 18.27 -14.93
N ILE A 216 21.72 17.27 -14.69
CA ILE A 216 22.02 15.88 -15.03
C ILE A 216 22.06 15.72 -16.56
N GLU A 217 23.23 15.42 -17.12
CA GLU A 217 23.40 15.12 -18.54
C GLU A 217 23.23 13.62 -18.81
N HIS A 218 23.81 12.78 -17.96
CA HIS A 218 23.72 11.32 -18.08
C HIS A 218 23.50 10.63 -16.73
N LEU A 219 22.60 9.66 -16.70
CA LEU A 219 22.54 8.64 -15.67
C LEU A 219 23.39 7.44 -16.11
N ILE A 220 24.25 6.95 -15.24
CA ILE A 220 25.11 5.80 -15.54
C ILE A 220 24.43 4.53 -15.05
N MET A 221 23.99 3.71 -15.99
CA MET A 221 23.30 2.46 -15.73
C MET A 221 24.27 1.28 -15.69
N ASN A 222 24.08 0.37 -14.73
CA ASN A 222 24.80 -0.90 -14.70
C ASN A 222 24.02 -1.98 -15.45
N ARG A 223 24.39 -2.21 -16.71
CA ARG A 223 23.85 -3.29 -17.55
C ARG A 223 24.78 -4.48 -17.51
N LYS A 224 24.47 -5.46 -16.65
CA LYS A 224 25.21 -6.73 -16.52
C LYS A 224 26.72 -6.52 -16.29
N GLY A 225 27.07 -5.56 -15.43
CA GLY A 225 28.45 -5.20 -15.09
C GLY A 225 29.07 -4.11 -15.97
N SER A 226 28.40 -3.68 -17.04
CA SER A 226 28.86 -2.58 -17.90
C SER A 226 28.20 -1.26 -17.49
N LYS A 227 29.01 -0.21 -17.29
CA LYS A 227 28.53 1.17 -17.11
C LYS A 227 28.12 1.76 -18.46
N VAL A 228 26.85 2.11 -18.63
CA VAL A 228 26.28 2.66 -19.87
C VAL A 228 25.61 3.99 -19.57
N PRO A 229 26.03 5.11 -20.22
CA PRO A 229 25.39 6.39 -20.04
C PRO A 229 24.00 6.41 -20.67
N TYR A 230 23.06 7.07 -20.00
CA TYR A 230 21.69 7.29 -20.44
C TYR A 230 21.31 8.76 -20.27
N GLY A 231 21.11 9.46 -21.38
CA GLY A 231 20.71 10.87 -21.36
C GLY A 231 19.21 11.05 -21.15
N ALA A 232 18.85 12.08 -20.40
CA ALA A 232 17.47 12.51 -20.20
C ALA A 232 17.40 14.03 -20.04
N ASP A 233 16.42 14.67 -20.68
CA ASP A 233 16.21 16.12 -20.54
C ASP A 233 15.75 16.48 -19.11
N THR A 234 15.05 15.55 -18.45
CA THR A 234 14.57 15.72 -17.08
C THR A 234 14.54 14.37 -16.36
N VAL A 235 14.83 14.38 -15.07
CA VAL A 235 14.88 13.20 -14.21
C VAL A 235 13.88 13.34 -13.06
N VAL A 236 13.11 12.27 -12.80
CA VAL A 236 12.29 12.15 -11.58
C VAL A 236 12.89 11.05 -10.70
N LEU A 237 13.42 11.43 -9.54
CA LEU A 237 13.92 10.51 -8.54
C LEU A 237 12.77 10.07 -7.62
N ALA A 238 12.34 8.82 -7.77
CA ALA A 238 11.29 8.19 -6.96
C ALA A 238 11.76 6.85 -6.36
N THR A 239 13.00 6.81 -5.88
CA THR A 239 13.71 5.60 -5.42
C THR A 239 13.26 5.08 -4.05
N GLY A 240 12.41 5.83 -3.35
CA GLY A 240 11.89 5.48 -2.02
C GLY A 240 12.76 5.99 -0.87
N GLY A 241 12.36 5.66 0.36
CA GLY A 241 13.08 6.05 1.57
C GLY A 241 14.08 5.01 2.05
N LEU A 242 14.43 5.05 3.34
CA LEU A 242 15.38 4.14 3.99
C LEU A 242 15.03 2.65 3.81
N VAL A 243 13.77 2.27 4.02
CA VAL A 243 13.33 0.85 3.89
C VAL A 243 13.46 0.36 2.45
N GLY A 244 13.14 1.22 1.48
CA GLY A 244 13.24 0.94 0.05
C GLY A 244 14.66 1.04 -0.51
N LYS A 245 15.64 1.44 0.31
CA LYS A 245 17.03 1.74 -0.07
C LYS A 245 17.18 2.88 -1.08
N GLY A 246 16.18 3.75 -1.20
CA GLY A 246 16.33 5.02 -1.93
C GLY A 246 17.05 6.08 -1.11
N LEU A 247 17.19 5.86 0.20
CA LEU A 247 18.14 6.54 1.07
C LEU A 247 19.06 5.49 1.69
N ASP A 248 20.34 5.80 1.78
CA ASP A 248 21.35 4.98 2.43
C ASP A 248 21.78 5.63 3.75
N SER A 249 22.13 4.81 4.74
CA SER A 249 22.57 5.29 6.06
C SER A 249 23.68 4.42 6.61
N ASP A 250 24.77 5.05 7.04
CA ASP A 250 25.86 4.39 7.74
C ASP A 250 26.11 5.06 9.10
N ARG A 251 27.32 4.96 9.64
CA ARG A 251 27.68 5.59 10.93
C ARG A 251 27.95 7.08 10.81
N ASP A 252 28.28 7.54 9.61
CA ASP A 252 28.75 8.89 9.33
C ASP A 252 27.59 9.78 8.83
N GLY A 253 26.57 9.21 8.20
CA GLY A 253 25.38 9.96 7.81
C GLY A 253 24.34 9.16 7.02
N VAL A 254 23.27 9.87 6.66
CA VAL A 254 22.25 9.50 5.67
C VAL A 254 22.49 10.28 4.39
N ARG A 255 22.35 9.62 3.23
CA ARG A 255 22.49 10.22 1.89
C ARG A 255 21.52 9.60 0.90
N GLU A 256 21.24 10.31 -0.19
CA GLU A 256 20.63 9.73 -1.38
C GLU A 256 21.74 9.15 -2.28
N PRO A 257 21.77 7.85 -2.56
CA PRO A 257 22.95 7.19 -3.14
C PRO A 257 23.08 7.32 -4.66
N VAL A 258 22.06 7.73 -5.39
CA VAL A 258 22.07 7.74 -6.87
C VAL A 258 22.63 9.05 -7.43
N LEU A 259 22.16 10.18 -6.91
CA LEU A 259 22.50 11.53 -7.35
C LEU A 259 23.30 12.31 -6.28
N ASP A 260 23.68 11.65 -5.18
CA ASP A 260 24.42 12.26 -4.06
C ASP A 260 23.70 13.48 -3.46
N LEU A 261 22.37 13.41 -3.37
CA LEU A 261 21.57 14.53 -2.86
C LEU A 261 21.69 14.66 -1.34
N TYR A 262 21.76 15.91 -0.90
CA TYR A 262 21.79 16.25 0.51
C TYR A 262 20.49 15.83 1.23
N VAL A 263 20.67 15.18 2.39
CA VAL A 263 19.60 14.81 3.31
C VAL A 263 19.82 15.57 4.61
N PRO A 264 18.96 16.56 4.96
CA PRO A 264 19.06 17.27 6.22
C PRO A 264 18.95 16.30 7.41
N GLN A 265 19.98 16.31 8.26
CA GLN A 265 20.08 15.44 9.42
C GLN A 265 20.90 16.11 10.53
N PRO A 266 20.67 15.77 11.81
CA PRO A 266 21.54 16.17 12.89
C PRO A 266 22.96 15.60 12.71
N SER A 267 23.98 16.38 13.08
CA SER A 267 25.38 15.93 13.03
C SER A 267 25.69 14.86 14.08
N ASP A 268 24.97 14.86 15.20
CA ASP A 268 25.08 13.81 16.21
C ASP A 268 24.05 12.71 15.94
N ARG A 269 24.53 11.49 15.74
CA ARG A 269 23.70 10.30 15.55
C ARG A 269 22.75 10.04 16.72
N TYR A 270 23.13 10.43 17.93
CA TYR A 270 22.27 10.27 19.11
C TYR A 270 21.05 11.21 19.10
N GLU A 271 21.03 12.21 18.20
CA GLU A 271 19.87 13.07 17.96
C GLU A 271 18.95 12.53 16.85
N TRP A 272 19.28 11.39 16.22
CA TRP A 272 18.44 10.80 15.18
C TRP A 272 17.24 10.04 15.73
N PHE A 273 17.27 9.70 17.02
CA PHE A 273 16.24 8.94 17.69
C PHE A 273 15.98 9.50 19.09
N VAL A 274 14.87 9.11 19.67
CA VAL A 274 14.54 9.36 21.07
C VAL A 274 14.41 8.03 21.81
N ASP A 275 14.65 8.06 23.13
CA ASP A 275 14.62 6.85 23.98
C ASP A 275 13.25 6.17 24.03
N ASP A 276 12.17 6.95 23.86
CA ASP A 276 10.82 6.39 23.76
C ASP A 276 10.67 5.65 22.43
N ALA A 277 10.56 4.32 22.50
CA ALA A 277 10.40 3.45 21.33
C ALA A 277 9.20 3.83 20.44
N PHE A 278 8.16 4.46 21.00
CA PHE A 278 6.98 4.94 20.26
C PHE A 278 6.92 6.47 20.14
N GLY A 279 8.01 7.15 20.54
CA GLY A 279 8.17 8.59 20.43
C GLY A 279 8.29 9.06 18.99
N GLU A 280 8.30 10.38 18.80
CA GLU A 280 8.52 11.00 17.50
C GLU A 280 10.00 10.90 17.12
N GLN A 281 10.32 9.86 16.36
CA GLN A 281 11.68 9.56 15.95
C GLN A 281 12.15 10.51 14.84
N PRO A 282 13.19 11.35 15.05
CA PRO A 282 13.66 12.31 14.03
C PRO A 282 14.02 11.66 12.68
N TYR A 283 14.61 10.46 12.70
CA TYR A 283 14.97 9.74 11.47
C TYR A 283 13.77 9.46 10.55
N ALA A 284 12.54 9.42 11.08
CA ALA A 284 11.34 9.15 10.30
C ALA A 284 11.04 10.25 9.28
N ARG A 285 11.61 11.45 9.48
CA ARG A 285 11.49 12.61 8.58
C ARG A 285 12.66 12.77 7.62
N PHE A 286 13.69 11.92 7.71
CA PHE A 286 14.86 12.05 6.84
C PHE A 286 14.49 11.77 5.39
N GLY A 287 14.98 12.65 4.51
CA GLY A 287 14.82 12.55 3.07
C GLY A 287 15.28 13.84 2.41
N VAL A 288 15.30 13.83 1.08
CA VAL A 288 15.71 15.00 0.29
C VAL A 288 14.68 16.11 0.50
N ARG A 289 15.16 17.32 0.77
CA ARG A 289 14.31 18.50 0.88
C ARG A 289 14.12 19.13 -0.50
N PRO A 290 12.87 19.22 -1.01
CA PRO A 290 12.61 19.93 -2.24
C PRO A 290 12.23 21.41 -2.04
N ASP A 291 12.24 22.17 -3.14
CA ASP A 291 11.49 23.42 -3.29
C ASP A 291 10.01 23.18 -3.69
N ASP A 292 9.26 24.27 -3.91
CA ASP A 292 7.84 24.22 -4.31
C ASP A 292 7.58 23.55 -5.68
N ARG A 293 8.63 23.39 -6.49
CA ARG A 293 8.58 22.70 -7.80
C ARG A 293 9.11 21.27 -7.71
N LEU A 294 9.38 20.77 -6.52
CA LEU A 294 9.99 19.46 -6.25
C LEU A 294 11.44 19.30 -6.70
N ARG A 295 12.19 20.39 -6.90
CA ARG A 295 13.63 20.34 -7.18
C ARG A 295 14.41 20.10 -5.90
N PRO A 296 15.41 19.20 -5.89
CA PRO A 296 16.19 18.92 -4.68
C PRO A 296 17.04 20.12 -4.28
N LEU A 297 17.10 20.39 -2.97
CA LEU A 297 17.92 21.45 -2.40
C LEU A 297 19.22 20.88 -1.81
N ASP A 298 20.31 21.62 -1.97
CA ASP A 298 21.59 21.36 -1.31
C ASP A 298 21.60 21.84 0.16
N GLU A 299 22.74 21.69 0.83
CA GLU A 299 22.92 22.12 2.23
C GLU A 299 22.72 23.64 2.42
N SER A 300 23.02 24.44 1.39
CA SER A 300 22.83 25.90 1.43
C SER A 300 21.38 26.33 1.19
N GLY A 301 20.53 25.40 0.75
CA GLY A 301 19.16 25.65 0.32
C GLY A 301 19.04 26.12 -1.13
N ALA A 302 20.12 26.04 -1.92
CA ALA A 302 20.09 26.26 -3.36
C ALA A 302 19.64 24.99 -4.09
N VAL A 303 19.18 25.13 -5.34
CA VAL A 303 18.80 23.97 -6.15
C VAL A 303 20.06 23.18 -6.54
N ALA A 304 20.09 21.89 -6.21
CA ALA A 304 21.24 21.02 -6.51
C ALA A 304 21.33 20.67 -8.00
N HIS A 305 20.19 20.31 -8.62
CA HIS A 305 20.06 20.06 -10.06
C HIS A 305 18.73 20.64 -10.55
N GLY A 306 18.77 21.49 -11.56
CA GLY A 306 17.62 22.20 -12.12
C GLY A 306 16.64 21.27 -12.82
N ASN A 307 17.15 20.27 -13.52
CA ASN A 307 16.36 19.28 -14.28
C ASN A 307 15.96 18.03 -13.48
N VAL A 308 16.10 18.03 -12.15
CA VAL A 308 15.70 16.90 -11.29
C VAL A 308 14.44 17.25 -10.50
N ARG A 309 13.56 16.26 -10.32
CA ARG A 309 12.42 16.30 -9.40
C ARG A 309 12.46 15.12 -8.44
N VAL A 310 12.08 15.31 -7.19
CA VAL A 310 11.98 14.23 -6.19
C VAL A 310 10.52 13.91 -5.88
N ALA A 311 10.19 12.63 -5.76
CA ALA A 311 8.82 12.17 -5.50
C ALA A 311 8.76 10.91 -4.64
N GLY A 312 7.65 10.74 -3.91
CA GLY A 312 7.44 9.59 -3.04
C GLY A 312 8.27 9.65 -1.77
N ALA A 313 8.62 8.47 -1.26
CA ALA A 313 9.23 8.33 0.07
C ALA A 313 10.70 8.81 0.16
N VAL A 314 11.30 9.27 -0.96
CA VAL A 314 12.62 9.93 -0.92
C VAL A 314 12.50 11.37 -0.40
N VAL A 315 11.31 11.97 -0.49
CA VAL A 315 11.03 13.33 -0.01
C VAL A 315 10.99 13.35 1.52
N GLY A 316 11.81 14.22 2.12
CA GLY A 316 11.90 14.38 3.57
C GLY A 316 10.85 15.33 4.17
N GLY A 317 10.83 15.41 5.50
CA GLY A 317 10.08 16.38 6.30
C GLY A 317 8.84 15.85 7.00
N ALA A 318 8.22 14.78 6.46
CA ALA A 318 7.01 14.17 7.03
C ALA A 318 7.34 12.84 7.74
N ASP A 319 6.72 12.59 8.90
CA ASP A 319 6.70 11.25 9.50
C ASP A 319 5.48 10.52 8.95
N VAL A 320 5.64 9.98 7.74
CA VAL A 320 4.52 9.40 6.99
C VAL A 320 3.89 8.17 7.65
N ALA A 321 4.62 7.50 8.54
CA ALA A 321 4.11 6.36 9.30
C ALA A 321 3.16 6.83 10.41
N ARG A 322 3.59 7.81 11.20
CA ARG A 322 2.78 8.40 12.29
C ARG A 322 1.60 9.21 11.74
N GLU A 323 1.85 10.00 10.70
CA GLU A 323 0.83 10.81 10.01
C GLU A 323 -0.14 9.96 9.18
N LYS A 324 0.19 8.69 8.92
CA LYS A 324 -0.59 7.77 8.06
C LYS A 324 -0.77 8.31 6.63
N SER A 325 0.23 9.05 6.14
CA SER A 325 0.17 9.86 4.93
C SER A 325 1.00 9.33 3.75
N ALA A 326 1.74 8.23 3.93
CA ALA A 326 2.72 7.73 2.94
C ALA A 326 2.21 7.67 1.49
N SER A 327 1.10 6.99 1.23
CA SER A 327 0.53 6.90 -0.11
C SER A 327 0.03 8.25 -0.63
N GLY A 328 -0.48 9.11 0.26
CA GLY A 328 -0.90 10.46 -0.10
C GLY A 328 0.28 11.34 -0.54
N VAL A 329 1.40 11.26 0.17
CA VAL A 329 2.65 11.93 -0.21
C VAL A 329 3.14 11.42 -1.56
N SER A 330 3.17 10.10 -1.80
CA SER A 330 3.57 9.54 -3.10
C SER A 330 2.67 10.00 -4.25
N LEU A 331 1.35 10.00 -4.07
CA LEU A 331 0.42 10.46 -5.10
C LEU A 331 0.55 11.96 -5.38
N ALA A 332 0.63 12.79 -4.34
CA ALA A 332 0.71 14.24 -4.47
C ALA A 332 2.04 14.67 -5.11
N THR A 333 3.16 14.16 -4.60
CA THR A 333 4.49 14.50 -5.12
C THR A 333 4.73 13.92 -6.51
N GLY A 334 4.28 12.69 -6.79
CA GLY A 334 4.36 12.09 -8.12
C GLY A 334 3.61 12.90 -9.19
N LEU A 335 2.40 13.39 -8.86
CA LEU A 335 1.62 14.25 -9.77
C LEU A 335 2.36 15.55 -10.09
N VAL A 336 2.86 16.25 -9.07
CA VAL A 336 3.56 17.53 -9.25
C VAL A 336 4.88 17.33 -9.99
N ALA A 337 5.67 16.31 -9.62
CA ALA A 337 6.95 16.01 -10.25
C ALA A 337 6.78 15.69 -11.74
N GLY A 338 5.79 14.86 -12.09
CA GLY A 338 5.49 14.55 -13.49
C GLY A 338 5.03 15.77 -14.30
N GLN A 339 4.19 16.63 -13.72
CA GLN A 339 3.75 17.88 -14.38
C GLN A 339 4.89 18.86 -14.58
N GLU A 340 5.73 19.05 -13.57
CA GLU A 340 6.89 19.93 -13.64
C GLU A 340 7.93 19.42 -14.62
N ALA A 341 8.18 18.11 -14.66
CA ALA A 341 9.09 17.52 -15.63
C ALA A 341 8.58 17.70 -17.07
N ALA A 342 7.30 17.46 -17.31
CA ALA A 342 6.70 17.69 -18.64
C ALA A 342 6.71 19.16 -19.07
N ARG A 343 6.66 20.12 -18.14
CA ARG A 343 6.75 21.56 -18.44
C ARG A 343 8.14 21.97 -18.90
N GLU A 344 9.18 21.36 -18.37
CA GLU A 344 10.57 21.68 -18.64
C GLU A 344 10.97 21.24 -20.06
N VAL A 345 10.54 20.04 -20.48
CA VAL A 345 10.78 19.52 -21.84
C VAL A 345 10.04 20.32 -22.94
N ARG A 346 8.96 21.04 -22.59
CA ARG A 346 8.14 21.80 -23.54
C ARG A 346 8.61 23.24 -23.76
N GLN A 347 9.57 23.73 -22.97
CA GLN A 347 10.14 25.07 -23.08
C GLN A 347 11.35 25.07 -24.03
#